data_AF-A0A9E5RUP1-F1
#
_entry.id   AF-A0A9E5RUP1-F1
#
_cell.length_a   1.000
_cell.length_b   1.000
_cell.length_c   1.000
_cell.angle_alpha   90.00
_cell.angle_beta   90.00
_cell.angle_gamma   90.00
#
_symmetry.space_group_name_H-M   'P 1'
#
loop_
_entity.id
_entity.type
_entity.pdbx_description
1 polymer ?
#
loop_
_entity_poly.entity_id
_entity_poly.type
_entity_poly.pdbx_seq_one_letter_code
_entity_poly.pdbx_strand_id
1 'polypeptide(L)'
;MLNGNLKREAIAKLETADKEYQATAADVTERAAELYEKRKATAEQIIQACEQYINTLANSPQEFNKSVSEFKVEFIKFSQVIQQIKFEADKTDKISGSMAGAGTAAGVGVVALGPTAAIAIATTFGTASTGTAISALSGAAATNAALAWLGGGAVVAGGGGMAAGNALLAMAGPVGWAIGGTALVGSTLWARHKNEEIAQKANQERVKIKSKTAALKAAKEEIAKLLKLTQEHADGINTRLNFLKQEATNNYLDFSHDHKIELAALINNIQALSQLLNKKLS
;
A
#
# COMPACT_ATOMS: atom_id res chain seq x y z
N MET A 1 12.37 -8.26 45.86
CA MET A 1 11.10 -7.79 45.27
C MET A 1 11.27 -6.84 44.06
N LEU A 2 12.49 -6.45 43.66
CA LEU A 2 12.74 -5.47 42.58
C LEU A 2 12.43 -5.99 41.15
N ASN A 3 12.74 -7.24 40.83
CA ASN A 3 12.67 -7.72 39.43
C ASN A 3 11.24 -7.91 38.88
N GLY A 4 10.23 -8.05 39.75
CA GLY A 4 8.83 -8.19 39.32
C GLY A 4 8.23 -6.90 38.74
N ASN A 5 8.80 -5.74 39.09
CA ASN A 5 8.38 -4.44 38.56
C ASN A 5 9.01 -4.18 37.18
N LEU A 6 10.29 -4.51 37.02
CA LEU A 6 11.02 -4.38 35.74
C LEU A 6 10.36 -5.18 34.61
N LYS A 7 9.95 -6.43 34.88
CA LYS A 7 9.22 -7.25 33.91
C LYS A 7 7.91 -6.59 33.48
N ARG A 8 7.09 -6.15 34.45
CA ARG A 8 5.77 -5.53 34.17
C ARG A 8 5.91 -4.24 33.38
N GLU A 9 6.88 -3.41 33.72
CA GLU A 9 7.13 -2.16 33.01
C GLU A 9 7.60 -2.41 31.57
N ALA A 10 8.50 -3.38 31.35
CA ALA A 10 8.97 -3.72 30.01
C ALA A 10 7.84 -4.27 29.11
N ILE A 11 6.94 -5.09 29.66
CA ILE A 11 5.77 -5.60 28.95
C ILE A 11 4.80 -4.46 28.61
N ALA A 12 4.48 -3.58 29.56
CA ALA A 12 3.58 -2.45 29.31
C ALA A 12 4.12 -1.50 28.22
N LYS A 13 5.44 -1.27 28.19
CA LYS A 13 6.11 -0.49 27.13
C LYS A 13 6.07 -1.19 25.77
N LEU A 14 6.17 -2.53 25.74
CA LEU A 14 6.04 -3.32 24.53
C LEU A 14 4.60 -3.25 23.99
N GLU A 15 3.59 -3.44 24.84
CA GLU A 15 2.17 -3.33 24.47
C GLU A 15 1.82 -1.95 23.93
N THR A 16 2.38 -0.89 24.52
CA THR A 16 2.19 0.48 24.02
C THR A 16 2.80 0.67 22.63
N ALA A 17 4.00 0.15 22.41
CA ALA A 17 4.66 0.21 21.09
C ALA A 17 3.91 -0.62 20.04
N ASP A 18 3.35 -1.77 20.44
CA ASP A 18 2.55 -2.62 19.55
C ASP A 18 1.24 -1.94 19.14
N LYS A 19 0.53 -1.30 20.09
CA LYS A 19 -0.66 -0.49 19.77
C LYS A 19 -0.35 0.64 18.78
N GLU A 20 0.77 1.34 18.98
CA GLU A 20 1.22 2.40 18.06
C GLU A 20 1.55 1.84 16.66
N TYR A 21 2.21 0.68 16.60
CA TYR A 21 2.50 -0.02 15.36
C TYR A 21 1.22 -0.40 14.61
N GLN A 22 0.26 -1.03 15.28
CA GLN A 22 -1.02 -1.44 14.70
C GLN A 22 -1.81 -0.24 14.15
N ALA A 23 -1.90 0.85 14.91
CA ALA A 23 -2.56 2.07 14.47
C ALA A 23 -1.88 2.69 13.24
N THR A 24 -0.55 2.70 13.22
CA THR A 24 0.22 3.24 12.08
C THR A 24 0.07 2.34 10.84
N ALA A 25 0.06 1.01 11.02
CA ALA A 25 -0.12 0.06 9.92
C ALA A 25 -1.50 0.17 9.26
N ALA A 26 -2.55 0.34 10.06
CA ALA A 26 -3.91 0.57 9.57
C ALA A 26 -3.98 1.86 8.73
N ASP A 27 -3.43 2.97 9.26
CA ASP A 27 -3.42 4.28 8.60
C ASP A 27 -2.58 4.30 7.31
N VAL A 28 -1.47 3.55 7.24
CA VAL A 28 -0.70 3.35 6.00
C VAL A 28 -1.50 2.55 4.98
N THR A 29 -2.19 1.50 5.42
CA THR A 29 -3.00 0.64 4.53
C THR A 29 -4.15 1.44 3.90
N GLU A 30 -4.84 2.26 4.70
CA GLU A 30 -5.90 3.15 4.24
C GLU A 30 -5.38 4.16 3.20
N ARG A 31 -4.28 4.87 3.48
CA ARG A 31 -3.71 5.81 2.50
C ARG A 31 -3.19 5.13 1.24
N ALA A 32 -2.62 3.93 1.36
CA ALA A 32 -2.19 3.17 0.20
C ALA A 32 -3.38 2.74 -0.67
N ALA A 33 -4.55 2.49 -0.06
CA ALA A 33 -5.83 2.29 -0.73
C ALA A 33 -6.25 3.52 -1.52
N GLU A 34 -6.24 4.69 -0.87
CA GLU A 34 -6.57 5.96 -1.50
C GLU A 34 -5.65 6.23 -2.70
N LEU A 35 -4.34 6.00 -2.55
CA LEU A 35 -3.38 6.14 -3.64
C LEU A 35 -3.69 5.20 -4.81
N TYR A 36 -4.04 3.95 -4.51
CA TYR A 36 -4.40 2.97 -5.54
C TYR A 36 -5.62 3.40 -6.35
N GLU A 37 -6.73 3.67 -5.66
CA GLU A 37 -7.99 4.07 -6.30
C GLU A 37 -7.85 5.38 -7.06
N LYS A 38 -7.11 6.34 -6.48
CA LYS A 38 -6.84 7.62 -7.14
C LYS A 38 -6.07 7.40 -8.44
N ARG A 39 -4.98 6.63 -8.41
CA ARG A 39 -4.19 6.33 -9.61
C ARG A 39 -4.99 5.59 -10.67
N LYS A 40 -5.82 4.63 -10.24
CA LYS A 40 -6.68 3.87 -11.14
C LYS A 40 -7.66 4.79 -11.88
N ALA A 41 -8.47 5.55 -11.13
CA ALA A 41 -9.47 6.45 -11.70
C ALA A 41 -8.82 7.50 -12.61
N THR A 42 -7.72 8.11 -12.15
CA THR A 42 -6.98 9.11 -12.92
C THR A 42 -6.40 8.53 -14.22
N ALA A 43 -5.82 7.33 -14.19
CA ALA A 43 -5.28 6.69 -15.39
C ALA A 43 -6.37 6.36 -16.41
N GLU A 44 -7.50 5.79 -15.98
CA GLU A 44 -8.65 5.51 -16.84
C GLU A 44 -9.14 6.79 -17.55
N GLN A 45 -9.33 7.87 -16.79
CA GLN A 45 -9.76 9.16 -17.31
C GLN A 45 -8.77 9.75 -18.32
N ILE A 46 -7.48 9.74 -18.00
CA ILE A 46 -6.43 10.32 -18.85
C ILE A 46 -6.26 9.52 -20.13
N ILE A 47 -6.24 8.19 -20.06
CA ILE A 47 -6.14 7.33 -21.25
C ILE A 47 -7.30 7.65 -22.19
N GLN A 48 -8.53 7.69 -21.67
CA GLN A 48 -9.71 8.02 -22.47
C GLN A 48 -9.61 9.44 -23.08
N ALA A 49 -9.23 10.44 -22.29
CA ALA A 49 -9.13 11.83 -22.75
C ALA A 49 -8.06 12.01 -23.83
N CYS A 50 -6.92 11.34 -23.69
CA CYS A 50 -5.83 11.32 -24.66
C CYS A 50 -6.23 10.59 -25.95
N GLU A 51 -6.82 9.39 -25.85
CA GLU A 51 -7.27 8.63 -27.03
C GLU A 51 -8.31 9.39 -27.83
N GLN A 52 -9.28 10.04 -27.16
CA GLN A 52 -10.25 10.91 -27.81
C GLN A 52 -9.57 12.06 -28.54
N TYR A 53 -8.58 12.71 -27.92
CA TYR A 53 -7.86 13.81 -28.54
C TYR A 53 -7.01 13.36 -29.75
N ILE A 54 -6.32 12.22 -29.64
CA ILE A 54 -5.58 11.61 -30.75
C ILE A 54 -6.52 11.36 -31.95
N ASN A 55 -7.71 10.83 -31.71
CA ASN A 55 -8.68 10.55 -32.76
C ASN A 55 -9.20 11.81 -33.47
N THR A 56 -9.17 12.97 -32.80
CA THR A 56 -9.54 14.26 -33.42
C THR A 56 -8.39 14.93 -34.17
N LEU A 57 -7.15 14.51 -33.93
CA LEU A 57 -5.95 15.20 -34.42
C LEU A 57 -5.40 14.54 -35.69
N ALA A 58 -5.56 15.20 -36.84
CA ALA A 58 -4.88 14.83 -38.07
C ALA A 58 -3.35 14.99 -37.91
N ASN A 59 -2.60 14.04 -38.47
CA ASN A 59 -1.14 13.98 -38.36
C ASN A 59 -0.63 13.96 -36.90
N SER A 60 -1.38 13.33 -35.97
CA SER A 60 -0.97 13.21 -34.56
C SER A 60 0.49 12.77 -34.42
N PRO A 61 1.31 13.49 -33.65
CA PRO A 61 2.74 13.22 -33.58
C PRO A 61 3.03 11.87 -32.92
N GLN A 62 3.99 11.14 -33.49
CA GLN A 62 4.35 9.80 -33.04
C GLN A 62 4.75 9.75 -31.56
N GLU A 63 5.45 10.79 -31.07
CA GLU A 63 5.87 10.87 -29.68
C GLU A 63 4.69 10.95 -28.70
N PHE A 64 3.64 11.68 -29.06
CA PHE A 64 2.42 11.74 -28.26
C PHE A 64 1.72 10.38 -28.23
N ASN A 65 1.51 9.75 -29.38
CA ASN A 65 0.90 8.43 -29.46
C ASN A 65 1.71 7.37 -28.68
N LYS A 66 3.04 7.45 -28.74
CA LYS A 66 3.95 6.58 -28.00
C LYS A 66 3.80 6.75 -26.49
N SER A 67 3.84 7.98 -25.98
CA SER A 67 3.72 8.25 -24.54
C SER A 67 2.38 7.77 -23.96
N VAL A 68 1.27 7.95 -24.68
CA VAL A 68 -0.05 7.42 -24.28
C VAL A 68 -0.06 5.90 -24.28
N SER A 69 0.56 5.27 -25.29
CA SER A 69 0.65 3.81 -25.38
C SER A 69 1.48 3.21 -24.24
N GLU A 70 2.63 3.82 -23.92
CA GLU A 70 3.48 3.41 -22.79
C GLU A 70 2.72 3.56 -21.46
N PHE A 71 2.02 4.68 -21.26
CA PHE A 71 1.18 4.89 -20.09
C PHE A 71 0.10 3.82 -19.93
N LYS A 72 -0.56 3.45 -21.04
CA LYS A 72 -1.57 2.37 -21.05
C LYS A 72 -0.96 1.02 -20.70
N VAL A 73 0.24 0.70 -21.19
CA VAL A 73 0.95 -0.54 -20.83
C VAL A 73 1.27 -0.58 -19.34
N GLU A 74 1.76 0.52 -18.77
CA GLU A 74 2.03 0.61 -17.33
C GLU A 74 0.75 0.51 -16.49
N PHE A 75 -0.36 1.09 -16.96
CA PHE A 75 -1.66 0.96 -16.31
C PHE A 75 -2.23 -0.46 -16.36
N ILE A 76 -2.01 -1.19 -17.46
CA ILE A 76 -2.38 -2.61 -17.56
C ILE A 76 -1.61 -3.42 -16.51
N LYS A 77 -0.29 -3.21 -16.39
CA LYS A 77 0.52 -3.88 -15.34
C LYS A 77 0.02 -3.56 -13.94
N PHE A 78 -0.27 -2.28 -13.67
CA PHE A 78 -0.83 -1.81 -12.41
C PHE A 78 -2.17 -2.49 -12.07
N SER A 79 -3.04 -2.66 -13.06
CA SER A 79 -4.36 -3.29 -12.88
C SER A 79 -4.31 -4.82 -12.80
N GLN A 80 -3.33 -5.45 -13.43
CA GLN A 80 -3.14 -6.90 -13.44
C GLN A 80 -2.76 -7.47 -12.07
N VAL A 81 -2.12 -6.69 -11.21
CA VAL A 81 -1.75 -7.13 -9.84
C VAL A 81 -2.98 -7.63 -9.06
N ILE A 82 -4.11 -6.92 -9.16
CA ILE A 82 -5.38 -7.35 -8.53
C ILE A 82 -5.87 -8.67 -9.11
N GLN A 83 -5.80 -8.85 -10.42
CA GLN A 83 -6.30 -10.07 -11.07
C GLN A 83 -5.47 -11.30 -10.69
N GLN A 84 -4.15 -11.16 -10.64
CA GLN A 84 -3.25 -12.24 -10.21
C GLN A 84 -3.56 -12.67 -8.77
N ILE A 85 -3.78 -11.71 -7.88
CA ILE A 85 -4.06 -12.01 -6.46
C ILE A 85 -5.45 -12.61 -6.28
N LYS A 86 -6.46 -12.15 -7.03
CA LYS A 86 -7.79 -12.80 -7.07
C LYS A 86 -7.67 -14.26 -7.51
N PHE A 87 -6.93 -14.51 -8.58
CA PHE A 87 -6.73 -15.86 -9.10
C PHE A 87 -5.97 -16.78 -8.11
N GLU A 88 -4.97 -16.26 -7.41
CA GLU A 88 -4.24 -17.00 -6.38
C GLU A 88 -5.08 -17.25 -5.12
N ALA A 89 -5.95 -16.29 -4.76
CA ALA A 89 -6.92 -16.41 -3.68
C ALA A 89 -7.98 -17.48 -3.97
N ASP A 90 -8.46 -17.58 -5.21
CA ASP A 90 -9.44 -18.60 -5.59
C ASP A 90 -8.83 -20.01 -5.62
N LYS A 91 -7.52 -20.12 -5.90
CA LYS A 91 -6.78 -21.40 -5.85
C LYS A 91 -6.39 -21.82 -4.43
N THR A 92 -6.29 -20.86 -3.53
CA THR A 92 -5.78 -21.06 -2.19
C THR A 92 -6.85 -20.57 -1.24
N ASP A 93 -7.69 -21.46 -0.70
CA ASP A 93 -8.79 -21.22 0.27
C ASP A 93 -8.41 -20.39 1.54
N LYS A 94 -7.20 -19.84 1.60
CA LYS A 94 -6.66 -18.95 2.61
C LYS A 94 -7.24 -17.53 2.60
N ILE A 95 -7.92 -17.10 1.52
CA ILE A 95 -8.40 -15.71 1.36
C ILE A 95 -9.95 -15.64 1.29
N SER A 96 -10.65 -16.78 1.24
CA SER A 96 -12.10 -16.89 0.95
C SER A 96 -13.06 -16.43 2.06
N GLY A 97 -12.59 -15.80 3.13
CA GLY A 97 -13.40 -15.50 4.32
C GLY A 97 -14.36 -14.31 4.26
N SER A 98 -14.33 -13.43 3.26
CA SER A 98 -15.25 -12.27 3.22
C SER A 98 -15.30 -11.57 1.86
N MET A 99 -16.00 -12.17 0.91
CA MET A 99 -16.33 -11.53 -0.37
C MET A 99 -17.65 -10.73 -0.34
N ALA A 100 -18.27 -10.57 0.83
CA ALA A 100 -19.52 -9.83 0.99
C ALA A 100 -19.29 -8.59 1.86
N GLY A 101 -19.15 -7.42 1.25
CA GLY A 101 -19.27 -6.14 1.95
C GLY A 101 -18.17 -5.12 1.68
N ALA A 102 -17.92 -4.75 0.42
CA ALA A 102 -17.46 -3.39 0.13
C ALA A 102 -18.67 -2.45 0.23
N GLY A 103 -19.17 -2.25 1.44
CA GLY A 103 -20.22 -1.30 1.76
C GLY A 103 -19.59 -0.12 2.47
N THR A 104 -19.80 1.08 1.93
CA THR A 104 -19.44 2.37 2.53
C THR A 104 -19.76 2.38 4.03
N ALA A 105 -18.73 2.23 4.89
CA ALA A 105 -18.89 2.44 6.32
C ALA A 105 -18.88 3.95 6.55
N ALA A 106 -20.02 4.45 6.99
CA ALA A 106 -20.34 5.85 7.14
C ALA A 106 -19.39 6.57 8.12
N GLY A 107 -18.96 7.78 7.74
CA GLY A 107 -18.34 8.76 8.64
C GLY A 107 -16.82 8.71 8.68
N VAL A 108 -16.20 9.60 7.88
CA VAL A 108 -14.77 9.96 7.89
C VAL A 108 -13.81 8.80 7.56
N GLY A 109 -13.42 8.69 6.29
CA GLY A 109 -12.13 8.12 5.85
C GLY A 109 -12.07 6.64 5.49
N VAL A 110 -12.73 5.74 6.21
CA VAL A 110 -12.35 4.31 6.14
C VAL A 110 -12.77 3.62 4.82
N VAL A 111 -11.81 3.44 3.90
CA VAL A 111 -11.96 2.51 2.76
C VAL A 111 -11.91 1.08 3.29
N ALA A 112 -13.07 0.43 3.42
CA ALA A 112 -13.16 -0.98 3.76
C ALA A 112 -12.66 -1.83 2.57
N LEU A 113 -11.35 -2.06 2.52
CA LEU A 113 -10.75 -2.97 1.56
C LEU A 113 -11.02 -4.42 1.98
N GLY A 114 -11.54 -5.22 1.05
CA GLY A 114 -11.51 -6.67 1.21
C GLY A 114 -10.06 -7.18 1.26
N PRO A 115 -9.79 -8.35 1.88
CA PRO A 115 -8.42 -8.89 2.03
C PRO A 115 -7.65 -8.97 0.71
N THR A 116 -8.30 -9.34 -0.39
CA THR A 116 -7.70 -9.37 -1.72
C THR A 116 -7.20 -8.00 -2.19
N ALA A 117 -7.97 -6.95 -1.94
CA ALA A 117 -7.61 -5.59 -2.34
C ALA A 117 -6.43 -5.07 -1.50
N ALA A 118 -6.42 -5.36 -0.19
CA ALA A 118 -5.28 -5.03 0.67
C ALA A 118 -4.00 -5.73 0.23
N ILE A 119 -4.06 -7.03 -0.06
CA ILE A 119 -2.91 -7.80 -0.57
C ILE A 119 -2.42 -7.22 -1.90
N ALA A 120 -3.33 -6.76 -2.75
CA ALA A 120 -2.97 -6.10 -4.00
C ALA A 120 -2.29 -4.75 -3.82
N ILE A 121 -2.73 -3.96 -2.85
CA ILE A 121 -2.09 -2.69 -2.53
C ILE A 121 -0.68 -2.94 -1.96
N ALA A 122 -0.56 -3.89 -1.04
CA ALA A 122 0.72 -4.31 -0.49
C ALA A 122 1.66 -4.88 -1.56
N THR A 123 1.14 -5.62 -2.53
CA THR A 123 1.93 -6.15 -3.65
C THR A 123 2.35 -5.04 -4.62
N THR A 124 1.45 -4.10 -4.89
CA THR A 124 1.67 -3.00 -5.83
C THR A 124 2.68 -2.01 -5.29
N PHE A 125 2.67 -1.71 -3.99
CA PHE A 125 3.51 -0.65 -3.43
C PHE A 125 4.57 -1.14 -2.45
N GLY A 126 4.39 -2.31 -1.85
CA GLY A 126 5.26 -2.82 -0.81
C GLY A 126 6.54 -3.46 -1.34
N THR A 127 7.54 -3.45 -0.46
CA THR A 127 8.80 -4.18 -0.59
C THR A 127 8.88 -5.23 0.52
N ALA A 128 9.44 -6.39 0.19
CA ALA A 128 9.78 -7.42 1.16
C ALA A 128 10.92 -6.94 2.05
N SER A 129 11.15 -7.60 3.19
CA SER A 129 12.21 -7.23 4.16
C SER A 129 13.64 -7.29 3.60
N THR A 130 13.84 -7.85 2.41
CA THR A 130 15.10 -7.88 1.66
C THR A 130 15.27 -6.70 0.70
N GLY A 131 14.30 -5.77 0.66
CA GLY A 131 14.26 -4.66 -0.30
C GLY A 131 13.69 -5.04 -1.67
N THR A 132 13.32 -6.32 -1.88
CA THR A 132 12.73 -6.79 -3.14
C THR A 132 11.28 -6.30 -3.27
N ALA A 133 10.91 -5.72 -4.41
CA ALA A 133 9.52 -5.35 -4.67
C ALA A 133 8.59 -6.58 -4.57
N ILE A 134 7.48 -6.48 -3.83
CA ILE A 134 6.56 -7.61 -3.66
C ILE A 134 5.92 -7.99 -5.00
N SER A 135 5.67 -7.01 -5.89
CA SER A 135 5.22 -7.25 -7.26
C SER A 135 6.19 -8.02 -8.14
N ALA A 136 7.45 -8.17 -7.75
CA ALA A 136 8.42 -9.01 -8.46
C ALA A 136 8.38 -10.47 -7.99
N LEU A 137 7.64 -10.76 -6.91
CA LEU A 137 7.37 -12.11 -6.43
C LEU A 137 6.10 -12.65 -7.11
N SER A 138 5.90 -13.96 -7.05
CA SER A 138 4.68 -14.62 -7.52
C SER A 138 4.20 -15.69 -6.55
N GLY A 139 2.93 -16.09 -6.65
CA GLY A 139 2.37 -17.18 -5.88
C GLY A 139 2.37 -16.92 -4.38
N ALA A 140 2.58 -18.02 -3.63
CA ALA A 140 2.63 -17.99 -2.18
C ALA A 140 3.70 -17.03 -1.64
N ALA A 141 4.79 -16.77 -2.36
CA ALA A 141 5.82 -15.83 -1.93
C ALA A 141 5.31 -14.37 -1.96
N ALA A 142 4.63 -13.97 -3.04
CA ALA A 142 4.01 -12.64 -3.14
C ALA A 142 2.92 -12.46 -2.08
N THR A 143 2.02 -13.45 -1.97
CA THR A 143 0.94 -13.42 -0.98
C THR A 143 1.48 -13.36 0.46
N ASN A 144 2.49 -14.16 0.80
CA ASN A 144 3.08 -14.12 2.15
C ASN A 144 3.86 -12.83 2.42
N ALA A 145 4.57 -12.29 1.44
CA ALA A 145 5.27 -11.01 1.60
C ALA A 145 4.28 -9.85 1.73
N ALA A 146 3.19 -9.86 0.96
CA ALA A 146 2.10 -8.91 1.06
C ALA A 146 1.37 -9.00 2.42
N LEU A 147 1.08 -10.21 2.90
CA LEU A 147 0.54 -10.42 4.25
C LEU A 147 1.51 -9.96 5.34
N ALA A 148 2.81 -10.21 5.17
CA ALA A 148 3.83 -9.73 6.10
C ALA A 148 3.94 -8.18 6.09
N TRP A 149 3.76 -7.56 4.93
CA TRP A 149 3.73 -6.10 4.75
C TRP A 149 2.47 -5.47 5.35
N LEU A 150 1.29 -6.08 5.12
CA LEU A 150 0.02 -5.70 5.76
C LEU A 150 0.00 -5.98 7.27
N GLY A 151 0.94 -6.80 7.73
CA GLY A 151 1.19 -7.11 9.13
C GLY A 151 1.04 -8.58 9.42
N GLY A 152 2.08 -9.18 10.02
CA GLY A 152 1.87 -10.35 10.88
C GLY A 152 0.97 -10.02 12.09
N GLY A 153 -0.29 -9.64 11.86
CA GLY A 153 -1.25 -9.12 12.83
C GLY A 153 -2.56 -8.64 12.19
N ALA A 154 -3.51 -9.56 12.00
CA ALA A 154 -4.92 -9.43 12.40
C ALA A 154 -5.87 -8.32 11.87
N VAL A 155 -5.50 -7.35 11.02
CA VAL A 155 -6.40 -6.18 10.83
C VAL A 155 -7.24 -6.16 9.54
N VAL A 156 -6.88 -6.83 8.45
CA VAL A 156 -7.47 -6.48 7.13
C VAL A 156 -8.56 -7.44 6.58
N ALA A 157 -9.06 -8.37 7.38
CA ALA A 157 -10.25 -9.14 7.03
C ALA A 157 -11.12 -9.29 8.27
N GLY A 158 -12.34 -8.73 8.23
CA GLY A 158 -13.28 -8.70 9.35
C GLY A 158 -13.33 -10.04 10.10
N GLY A 159 -12.99 -10.00 11.40
CA GLY A 159 -13.07 -11.15 12.32
C GLY A 159 -11.85 -11.40 13.22
N GLY A 160 -10.72 -10.71 13.02
CA GLY A 160 -9.44 -11.02 13.68
C GLY A 160 -9.09 -10.22 14.94
N GLY A 161 -9.87 -9.21 15.35
CA GLY A 161 -9.60 -8.43 16.57
C GLY A 161 -9.55 -9.28 17.85
N MET A 162 -10.21 -10.45 17.83
CA MET A 162 -10.09 -11.44 18.90
C MET A 162 -8.83 -12.31 18.82
N ALA A 163 -8.11 -12.40 17.70
CA ALA A 163 -6.88 -13.20 17.59
C ALA A 163 -5.64 -12.46 18.13
N ALA A 164 -5.55 -11.14 17.93
CA ALA A 164 -4.58 -10.30 18.63
C ALA A 164 -4.93 -10.16 20.14
N GLY A 165 -6.23 -10.12 20.47
CA GLY A 165 -6.72 -10.25 21.85
C GLY A 165 -6.46 -11.63 22.48
N ASN A 166 -6.51 -12.70 21.70
CA ASN A 166 -6.23 -14.07 22.14
C ASN A 166 -4.73 -14.37 22.21
N ALA A 167 -3.86 -13.67 21.48
CA ALA A 167 -2.42 -13.73 21.70
C ALA A 167 -2.05 -13.10 23.06
N LEU A 168 -2.76 -12.07 23.49
CA LEU A 168 -2.61 -11.45 24.81
C LEU A 168 -3.30 -12.28 25.93
N LEU A 169 -4.42 -12.95 25.66
CA LEU A 169 -5.06 -13.91 26.60
C LEU A 169 -4.31 -15.25 26.68
N ALA A 170 -3.64 -15.69 25.61
CA ALA A 170 -2.78 -16.87 25.62
C ALA A 170 -1.45 -16.62 26.34
N MET A 171 -1.11 -15.37 26.64
CA MET A 171 -0.03 -15.01 27.58
C MET A 171 -0.43 -15.20 29.05
N ALA A 172 -1.69 -15.57 29.33
CA ALA A 172 -2.15 -16.02 30.65
C ALA A 172 -2.22 -17.56 30.78
N GLY A 173 -1.77 -18.33 29.78
CA GLY A 173 -1.81 -19.80 29.80
C GLY A 173 -0.61 -20.49 29.09
N PRO A 174 -0.44 -21.82 29.24
CA PRO A 174 0.86 -22.48 29.05
C PRO A 174 1.36 -22.68 27.59
N VAL A 175 0.60 -22.34 26.54
CA VAL A 175 0.85 -22.88 25.17
C VAL A 175 0.78 -21.84 24.00
N GLY A 176 0.80 -20.53 24.25
CA GLY A 176 0.64 -19.52 23.16
C GLY A 176 1.94 -18.99 22.56
N TRP A 177 2.49 -19.62 21.50
CA TRP A 177 3.75 -19.21 20.83
C TRP A 177 3.59 -19.01 19.31
N ALA A 178 2.90 -17.97 18.86
CA ALA A 178 2.91 -17.65 17.42
C ALA A 178 2.71 -16.15 17.17
N ILE A 179 3.78 -15.53 16.68
CA ILE A 179 3.86 -14.21 16.07
C ILE A 179 3.92 -13.05 17.09
N GLY A 180 5.15 -12.59 17.37
CA GLY A 180 5.44 -11.40 18.18
C GLY A 180 5.87 -11.71 19.61
N GLY A 181 7.15 -12.06 19.81
CA GLY A 181 7.77 -12.05 21.16
C GLY A 181 7.35 -13.16 22.15
N THR A 182 6.60 -14.17 21.73
CA THR A 182 6.10 -15.23 22.62
C THR A 182 7.09 -16.40 22.76
N ALA A 183 8.10 -16.25 23.62
CA ALA A 183 8.88 -17.39 24.13
C ALA A 183 9.17 -17.30 25.65
N LEU A 184 8.50 -16.40 26.38
CA LEU A 184 8.98 -15.98 27.70
C LEU A 184 8.06 -16.19 28.89
N VAL A 185 6.86 -16.76 28.72
CA VAL A 185 5.87 -16.79 29.82
C VAL A 185 5.26 -18.17 30.08
N GLY A 186 5.81 -19.24 29.49
CA GLY A 186 5.27 -20.61 29.62
C GLY A 186 5.73 -21.44 30.83
N SER A 187 6.55 -20.93 31.76
CA SER A 187 7.02 -21.71 32.93
C SER A 187 6.55 -21.10 34.25
N THR A 188 5.27 -21.33 34.57
CA THR A 188 4.67 -21.06 35.89
C THR A 188 5.21 -21.94 37.03
N LEU A 189 6.38 -22.57 36.87
CA LEU A 189 7.07 -23.32 37.92
C LEU A 189 8.53 -22.89 38.18
N TRP A 190 9.05 -21.85 37.49
CA TRP A 190 10.47 -21.41 37.64
C TRP A 190 10.67 -19.89 37.83
N ALA A 191 9.60 -19.15 38.14
CA ALA A 191 9.45 -17.71 37.82
C ALA A 191 10.08 -16.67 38.78
N ARG A 192 11.01 -17.01 39.67
CA ARG A 192 11.70 -15.99 40.52
C ARG A 192 13.07 -15.53 40.00
N HIS A 193 13.73 -16.31 39.12
CA HIS A 193 15.10 -16.00 38.67
C HIS A 193 15.24 -15.45 37.24
N LYS A 194 14.17 -15.35 36.44
CA LYS A 194 14.24 -14.94 35.01
C LYS A 194 13.51 -13.64 34.63
N ASN A 195 13.06 -12.85 35.60
CA ASN A 195 12.34 -11.59 35.32
C ASN A 195 13.16 -10.59 34.50
N GLU A 196 14.48 -10.57 34.68
CA GLU A 196 15.39 -9.72 33.93
C GLU A 196 15.52 -10.16 32.46
N GLU A 197 15.64 -11.47 32.20
CA GLU A 197 15.67 -12.03 30.85
C GLU A 197 14.36 -11.70 30.10
N ILE A 198 13.21 -11.78 30.79
CA ILE A 198 11.91 -11.43 30.22
C ILE A 198 11.87 -9.94 29.85
N ALA A 199 12.30 -9.07 30.77
CA ALA A 199 12.33 -7.63 30.54
C ALA A 199 13.28 -7.25 29.37
N GLN A 200 14.43 -7.93 29.27
CA GLN A 200 15.40 -7.70 28.19
C GLN A 200 14.82 -8.05 26.81
N LYS A 201 14.22 -9.24 26.62
CA LYS A 201 13.64 -9.56 25.30
C LYS A 201 12.42 -8.70 24.99
N ALA A 202 11.58 -8.37 25.98
CA ALA A 202 10.47 -7.43 25.77
C ALA A 202 10.99 -6.06 25.27
N ASN A 203 12.11 -5.58 25.83
CA ASN A 203 12.74 -4.35 25.36
C ASN A 203 13.37 -4.51 23.96
N GLN A 204 13.96 -5.66 23.62
CA GLN A 204 14.49 -5.94 22.28
C GLN A 204 13.38 -5.97 21.23
N GLU A 205 12.28 -6.67 21.48
CA GLU A 205 11.12 -6.70 20.60
C GLU A 205 10.50 -5.30 20.46
N ARG A 206 10.43 -4.54 21.56
CA ARG A 206 9.97 -3.14 21.53
C ARG A 206 10.82 -2.29 20.60
N VAL A 207 12.14 -2.47 20.59
CA VAL A 207 13.04 -1.74 19.68
C VAL A 207 12.76 -2.12 18.22
N LYS A 208 12.56 -3.41 17.92
CA LYS A 208 12.19 -3.89 16.57
C LYS A 208 10.84 -3.32 16.12
N ILE A 209 9.83 -3.35 16.98
CA ILE A 209 8.50 -2.80 16.69
C ILE A 209 8.60 -1.30 16.42
N LYS A 210 9.30 -0.54 17.28
CA LYS A 210 9.49 0.91 17.06
C LYS A 210 10.20 1.23 15.75
N SER A 211 11.20 0.43 15.36
CA SER A 211 11.87 0.57 14.06
C SER A 211 10.91 0.35 12.89
N LYS A 212 10.06 -0.70 12.95
CA LYS A 212 9.02 -0.93 11.95
C LYS A 212 7.97 0.19 11.92
N THR A 213 7.55 0.70 13.08
CA THR A 213 6.63 1.84 13.17
C THR A 213 7.22 3.08 12.51
N ALA A 214 8.52 3.34 12.70
CA ALA A 214 9.19 4.46 12.04
C ALA A 214 9.22 4.29 10.51
N ALA A 215 9.49 3.08 10.01
CA ALA A 215 9.42 2.79 8.58
C ALA A 215 8.00 2.99 8.02
N LEU A 216 6.96 2.56 8.74
CA LEU A 216 5.57 2.80 8.35
C LEU A 216 5.21 4.30 8.32
N LYS A 217 5.70 5.09 9.28
CA LYS A 217 5.52 6.55 9.25
C LYS A 217 6.18 7.20 8.04
N ALA A 218 7.39 6.76 7.68
CA ALA A 218 8.05 7.23 6.46
C ALA A 218 7.27 6.84 5.19
N ALA A 219 6.78 5.59 5.12
CA ALA A 219 5.93 5.14 4.01
C ALA A 219 4.64 5.96 3.90
N LYS A 220 4.00 6.32 5.03
CA LYS A 220 2.85 7.23 5.06
C LYS A 220 3.15 8.59 4.43
N GLU A 221 4.28 9.20 4.78
CA GLU A 221 4.70 10.48 4.21
C GLU A 221 5.00 10.35 2.70
N GLU A 222 5.62 9.25 2.29
CA GLU A 222 5.85 8.96 0.88
C GLU A 222 4.53 8.79 0.11
N ILE A 223 3.55 8.06 0.66
CA ILE A 223 2.21 7.93 0.04
C ILE A 223 1.57 9.31 -0.15
N ALA A 224 1.60 10.18 0.86
CA ALA A 224 1.05 11.53 0.75
C ALA A 224 1.73 12.35 -0.36
N LYS A 225 3.05 12.23 -0.50
CA LYS A 225 3.81 12.86 -1.60
C LYS A 225 3.42 12.27 -2.96
N LEU A 226 3.26 10.95 -3.06
CA LEU A 226 2.87 10.27 -4.28
C LEU A 226 1.44 10.63 -4.72
N LEU A 227 0.51 10.78 -3.77
CA LEU A 227 -0.84 11.27 -4.02
C LEU A 227 -0.80 12.67 -4.64
N LYS A 228 -0.05 13.58 -4.03
CA LYS A 228 0.11 14.96 -4.51
C LYS A 228 0.69 14.99 -5.93
N LEU A 229 1.80 14.29 -6.18
CA LEU A 229 2.43 14.24 -7.51
C LEU A 229 1.51 13.63 -8.57
N THR A 230 0.76 12.58 -8.22
CA THR A 230 -0.22 11.96 -9.13
C THR A 230 -1.28 12.98 -9.54
N GLN A 231 -1.79 13.76 -8.58
CA GLN A 231 -2.78 14.80 -8.83
C GLN A 231 -2.21 15.95 -9.68
N GLU A 232 -1.01 16.45 -9.37
CA GLU A 232 -0.38 17.56 -10.09
C GLU A 232 -0.16 17.23 -11.58
N HIS A 233 0.35 16.03 -11.89
CA HIS A 233 0.52 15.63 -13.29
C HIS A 233 -0.81 15.39 -14.00
N ALA A 234 -1.81 14.85 -13.30
CA ALA A 234 -3.15 14.67 -13.85
C ALA A 234 -3.83 16.00 -14.19
N ASP A 235 -3.78 16.97 -13.29
CA ASP A 235 -4.33 18.31 -13.50
C ASP A 235 -3.61 19.03 -14.63
N GLY A 236 -2.29 18.90 -14.69
CA GLY A 236 -1.51 19.43 -15.80
C GLY A 236 -1.89 18.80 -17.14
N ILE A 237 -2.12 17.48 -17.20
CA ILE A 237 -2.60 16.79 -18.41
C ILE A 237 -3.95 17.35 -18.85
N ASN A 238 -4.92 17.42 -17.92
CA ASN A 238 -6.26 17.91 -18.22
C ASN A 238 -6.25 19.37 -18.68
N THR A 239 -5.48 20.22 -18.02
CA THR A 239 -5.34 21.64 -18.37
C THR A 239 -4.82 21.78 -19.81
N ARG A 240 -3.76 21.04 -20.16
CA ARG A 240 -3.10 21.13 -21.46
C ARG A 240 -3.95 20.51 -22.57
N LEU A 241 -4.61 19.38 -22.29
CA LEU A 241 -5.59 18.81 -23.23
C LEU A 241 -6.75 19.76 -23.50
N ASN A 242 -7.29 20.41 -22.48
CA ASN A 242 -8.39 21.36 -22.64
C ASN A 242 -7.94 22.58 -23.44
N PHE A 243 -6.77 23.14 -23.14
CA PHE A 243 -6.19 24.25 -23.89
C PHE A 243 -6.00 23.89 -25.37
N LEU A 244 -5.33 22.77 -25.66
CA LEU A 244 -5.10 22.31 -27.03
C LEU A 244 -6.40 22.03 -27.79
N LYS A 245 -7.43 21.48 -27.13
CA LYS A 245 -8.75 21.25 -27.75
C LYS A 245 -9.49 22.55 -28.09
N GLN A 246 -9.26 23.63 -27.36
CA GLN A 246 -9.96 24.90 -27.54
C GLN A 246 -9.23 25.83 -28.52
N GLU A 247 -7.91 25.89 -28.41
CA GLU A 247 -7.09 26.92 -29.08
C GLU A 247 -6.30 26.38 -30.29
N ALA A 248 -6.01 25.08 -30.34
CA ALA A 248 -5.24 24.49 -31.44
C ALA A 248 -6.14 24.01 -32.59
N THR A 249 -5.56 23.96 -33.78
CA THR A 249 -6.20 23.35 -34.96
C THR A 249 -6.28 21.84 -34.80
N ASN A 250 -7.15 21.17 -35.56
CA ASN A 250 -7.24 19.71 -35.57
C ASN A 250 -6.19 19.04 -36.46
N ASN A 251 -5.13 19.75 -36.87
CA ASN A 251 -4.03 19.21 -37.66
C ASN A 251 -2.70 19.63 -37.03
N TYR A 252 -1.94 18.65 -36.56
CA TYR A 252 -0.67 18.90 -35.87
C TYR A 252 0.34 19.70 -36.71
N LEU A 253 0.34 19.52 -38.03
CA LEU A 253 1.25 20.23 -38.93
C LEU A 253 1.02 21.76 -38.91
N ASP A 254 -0.20 22.18 -38.56
CA ASP A 254 -0.62 23.57 -38.50
C ASP A 254 -0.47 24.17 -37.09
N PHE A 255 0.13 23.44 -36.14
CA PHE A 255 0.34 23.94 -34.79
C PHE A 255 1.33 25.11 -34.76
N SER A 256 0.97 26.14 -34.00
CA SER A 256 1.89 27.22 -33.62
C SER A 256 3.05 26.70 -32.77
N HIS A 257 4.07 27.53 -32.58
CA HIS A 257 5.17 27.20 -31.67
C HIS A 257 4.67 26.93 -30.25
N ASP A 258 3.74 27.76 -29.76
CA ASP A 258 3.18 27.63 -28.41
C ASP A 258 2.35 26.35 -28.26
N HIS A 259 1.55 25.97 -29.25
CA HIS A 259 0.80 24.70 -29.23
C HIS A 259 1.74 23.48 -29.19
N LYS A 260 2.90 23.56 -29.85
CA LYS A 260 3.91 22.49 -29.78
C LYS A 260 4.57 22.42 -28.40
N ILE A 261 4.81 23.56 -27.74
CA ILE A 261 5.30 23.60 -26.35
C ILE A 261 4.28 22.97 -25.40
N GLU A 262 3.00 23.32 -25.53
CA GLU A 262 1.94 22.76 -24.68
C GLU A 262 1.77 21.25 -24.89
N LEU A 263 1.90 20.77 -26.14
CA LEU A 263 1.90 19.34 -26.43
C LEU A 263 3.11 18.61 -25.84
N ALA A 264 4.31 19.21 -25.92
CA ALA A 264 5.50 18.64 -25.29
C ALA A 264 5.35 18.58 -23.76
N ALA A 265 4.78 19.62 -23.15
CA ALA A 265 4.47 19.63 -21.73
C ALA A 265 3.44 18.56 -21.36
N LEU A 266 2.39 18.38 -22.18
CA LEU A 266 1.40 17.31 -22.01
C LEU A 266 2.08 15.93 -22.01
N ILE A 267 2.94 15.65 -22.99
CA ILE A 267 3.72 14.40 -23.09
C ILE A 267 4.56 14.17 -21.82
N ASN A 268 5.27 15.20 -21.35
CA ASN A 268 6.10 15.10 -20.15
C ASN A 268 5.29 14.72 -18.91
N ASN A 269 4.07 15.26 -18.74
CA ASN A 269 3.21 14.85 -17.63
C ASN A 269 2.72 13.41 -17.77
N ILE A 270 2.37 12.97 -18.99
CA ILE A 270 1.95 11.58 -19.23
C ILE A 270 3.08 10.62 -18.87
N GLN A 271 4.32 10.92 -19.28
CA GLN A 271 5.49 10.14 -18.92
C GLN A 271 5.75 10.13 -17.41
N ALA A 272 5.65 11.27 -16.75
CA ALA A 272 5.81 11.35 -15.29
C ALA A 272 4.73 10.53 -14.56
N LEU A 273 3.47 10.62 -14.98
CA LEU A 273 2.38 9.83 -14.42
C LEU A 273 2.57 8.33 -14.66
N SER A 274 3.10 7.95 -15.83
CA SER A 274 3.48 6.58 -16.17
C SER A 274 4.52 6.01 -15.21
N GLN A 275 5.55 6.79 -14.86
CA GLN A 275 6.56 6.38 -13.89
C GLN A 275 5.97 6.29 -12.47
N LEU A 276 5.03 7.18 -12.12
CA LEU A 276 4.41 7.19 -10.81
C LEU A 276 3.51 5.98 -10.59
N LEU A 277 2.74 5.52 -11.59
CA LEU A 277 1.76 4.42 -11.47
C LEU A 277 2.28 3.24 -10.64
N ASN A 278 3.46 2.72 -10.99
CA ASN A 278 4.07 1.53 -10.42
C ASN A 278 5.17 1.82 -9.39
N LYS A 279 5.34 3.08 -8.97
CA LYS A 279 6.36 3.47 -7.98
C LYS A 279 6.09 2.81 -6.62
N LYS A 280 7.11 2.13 -6.09
CA LYS A 280 7.10 1.44 -4.80
C LYS A 280 7.40 2.41 -3.66
N LEU A 281 6.96 2.03 -2.46
CA LEU A 281 7.31 2.69 -1.21
C LEU A 281 8.68 2.18 -0.76
N SER A 282 9.50 3.11 -0.30
CA SER A 282 10.88 2.89 0.14
C SER A 282 11.03 2.74 1.64
#